data_AF-A0A2C9LC16-F1
#
_entry.id   AF-A0A2C9LC16-F1
#
_cell.length_a   1.000
_cell.length_b   1.000
_cell.length_c   1.000
_cell.angle_alpha   90.00
_cell.angle_beta   90.00
_cell.angle_gamma   90.00
#
_symmetry.space_group_name_H-M   'P 1'
#
loop_
_entity.id
_entity.type
_entity.pdbx_description
1 polymer ?
#
loop_
_entity_poly.entity_id
_entity_poly.type
_entity_poly.pdbx_seq_one_letter_code
_entity_poly.pdbx_strand_id
1 'polypeptide(L)'
;MDMLQDWDEFTVFAPVNSAMKTMNTSNMSQHLKYYIVARNVFTPTLETGDTVESSLGSKHPLEFTVINGNVLVNNVKIIRSDILFDGGVLHIIEDLIHPVLHYCNNVSLIIANSSCASCDISDIAGLCPVGFVPVMPIFKMSCSLDQSVKGCQILCEKKETILQCCDGYYGASCDACPGGPETPCNGHGVCSDGSTGDGHCSCDIGYVGQNCGQCLQANMTPPFCTDSMGIANCSYMNGNCSQNAECTITKSGPSCRCRPGYIGDGYKCSSPCDTPLAGKCHQQAQCVFNDSVGAMSCVCNTGYYGNGTWCTRSCLINNGGCDRDRAKCTDSDITGGHVCTCNDGYVGNGTICNKDIIDAVTRIPVLSYFNNWLNNKVKSNNGKERLSKMQNVTLFAPVSKNWDRLELLDLVIIGQYIRLSSDKTKDSNVVNKDDSFKSESGKFINITVQENGQIFVNEIAVIESNIETTNGIIHLTAEAISEYVDVRAETSRTKDKSKSIIIIVTVAAVVIVALVVIVAYVIHRKKYETILQIFKKSDGVGSESNLSFARLSAQEEDSDSFKDADASKYDNPVYTDADVI
;
A
#
# COMPACT_ATOMS: atom_id res chain seq x y z
N MET A 1 11.28 5.12 56.28
CA MET A 1 12.67 5.47 56.62
C MET A 1 13.61 4.72 55.70
N ASP A 2 13.45 3.40 55.62
CA ASP A 2 13.65 2.46 54.51
C ASP A 2 14.26 3.07 53.22
N MET A 3 13.58 4.02 52.56
CA MET A 3 14.04 4.71 51.35
C MET A 3 15.39 5.45 51.43
N LEU A 4 15.94 5.67 52.64
CA LEU A 4 17.20 6.38 52.87
C LEU A 4 18.35 5.43 53.27
N GLN A 5 18.13 4.12 53.26
CA GLN A 5 19.15 3.13 53.66
C GLN A 5 20.11 2.76 52.52
N ASP A 6 19.77 3.10 51.27
CA ASP A 6 20.53 2.76 50.07
C ASP A 6 21.47 3.89 49.59
N TRP A 7 21.54 5.03 50.29
CA TRP A 7 22.23 6.26 49.84
C TRP A 7 23.36 6.67 50.79
N ASP A 8 24.58 6.78 50.26
CA ASP A 8 25.78 7.18 51.02
C ASP A 8 25.78 8.67 51.43
N GLU A 9 25.18 9.55 50.61
CA GLU A 9 25.06 10.99 50.85
C GLU A 9 23.70 11.53 50.36
N PHE A 10 22.98 12.28 51.19
CA PHE A 10 21.74 12.95 50.77
C PHE A 10 21.44 14.25 51.52
N THR A 11 20.60 15.10 50.92
CA THR A 11 20.10 16.34 51.55
C THR A 11 18.60 16.25 51.81
N VAL A 12 18.15 16.72 52.96
CA VAL A 12 16.73 16.85 53.31
C VAL A 12 16.37 18.31 53.57
N PHE A 13 15.25 18.76 53.01
CA PHE A 13 14.62 20.05 53.29
C PHE A 13 13.41 19.80 54.20
N ALA A 14 13.50 20.07 55.50
CA ALA A 14 12.42 19.80 56.44
C ALA A 14 11.59 21.08 56.73
N PRO A 15 10.30 21.14 56.37
CA PRO A 15 9.44 22.27 56.70
C PRO A 15 9.09 22.29 58.20
N VAL A 16 8.87 23.49 58.74
CA VAL A 16 8.51 23.68 60.15
C VAL A 16 7.15 23.09 60.53
N ASN A 17 7.00 22.76 61.83
CA ASN A 17 5.80 22.19 62.44
C ASN A 17 4.49 23.02 62.27
N SER A 18 4.58 24.27 61.82
CA SER A 18 3.44 25.09 61.39
C SER A 18 2.98 24.72 59.98
N ALA A 19 3.91 24.66 59.03
CA ALA A 19 3.66 24.31 57.63
C ALA A 19 3.27 22.82 57.47
N MET A 20 3.88 21.91 58.23
CA MET A 20 3.48 20.50 58.25
C MET A 20 2.01 20.25 58.66
N LYS A 21 1.30 21.24 59.23
CA LYS A 21 -0.13 21.13 59.58
C LYS A 21 -1.09 21.51 58.45
N THR A 22 -0.61 22.18 57.40
CA THR A 22 -1.41 22.51 56.21
C THR A 22 -1.24 21.50 55.08
N MET A 23 -0.30 20.55 55.23
CA MET A 23 -0.01 19.51 54.24
C MET A 23 -1.19 18.53 54.09
N ASN A 24 -1.65 18.35 52.85
CA ASN A 24 -2.66 17.35 52.51
C ASN A 24 -2.09 15.93 52.60
N THR A 25 -2.84 15.00 53.18
CA THR A 25 -2.37 13.63 53.47
C THR A 25 -2.52 12.66 52.29
N SER A 26 -3.24 13.02 51.23
CA SER A 26 -3.29 12.22 49.99
C SER A 26 -1.91 12.17 49.32
N ASN A 27 -1.43 10.96 49.01
CA ASN A 27 -0.13 10.70 48.37
C ASN A 27 1.11 11.28 49.09
N MET A 28 1.03 11.41 50.42
CA MET A 28 2.11 11.93 51.27
C MET A 28 3.48 11.25 51.05
N SER A 29 3.52 9.96 50.70
CA SER A 29 4.76 9.24 50.40
C SER A 29 5.47 9.69 49.12
N GLN A 30 4.75 10.19 48.11
CA GLN A 30 5.34 10.80 46.91
C GLN A 30 5.73 12.25 47.19
N HIS A 31 4.86 13.01 47.86
CA HIS A 31 5.13 14.42 48.17
C HIS A 31 6.43 14.58 48.99
N LEU A 32 6.66 13.70 49.97
CA LEU A 32 7.90 13.69 50.78
C LEU A 32 9.18 13.41 49.97
N LYS A 33 9.12 12.75 48.80
CA LYS A 33 10.29 12.57 47.93
C LYS A 33 10.79 13.89 47.33
N TYR A 34 9.92 14.88 47.17
CA TYR A 34 10.30 16.18 46.61
C TYR A 34 11.23 16.97 47.55
N TYR A 35 11.18 16.68 48.85
CA TYR A 35 11.91 17.35 49.92
C TYR A 35 13.29 16.72 50.18
N ILE A 36 13.72 15.77 49.34
CA ILE A 36 14.94 14.98 49.52
C ILE A 36 15.73 14.99 48.20
N VAL A 37 17.06 15.09 48.28
CA VAL A 37 18.00 15.16 47.15
C VAL A 37 19.10 14.11 47.32
N ALA A 38 19.45 13.37 46.26
CA ALA A 38 20.43 12.26 46.26
C ALA A 38 21.91 12.70 46.26
N ARG A 39 22.24 13.81 46.94
CA ARG A 39 23.60 14.30 47.18
C ARG A 39 23.62 15.31 48.34
N ASN A 40 24.79 15.58 48.89
CA ASN A 40 24.98 16.74 49.77
C ASN A 40 24.88 18.07 48.99
N VAL A 41 24.14 19.04 49.54
CA VAL A 41 23.95 20.39 49.00
C VAL A 41 24.17 21.39 50.13
N PHE A 42 25.13 22.30 49.97
CA PHE A 42 25.52 23.28 50.98
C PHE A 42 25.14 24.70 50.55
N THR A 43 24.60 25.51 51.45
CA THR A 43 24.16 26.87 51.09
C THR A 43 25.28 27.83 50.67
N PRO A 44 26.53 27.72 51.15
CA PRO A 44 27.64 28.53 50.63
C PRO A 44 28.10 28.17 49.21
N THR A 45 27.58 27.08 48.61
CA THR A 45 27.94 26.65 47.25
C THR A 45 26.79 26.80 46.25
N LEU A 46 25.78 27.61 46.58
CA LEU A 46 24.63 27.88 45.73
C LEU A 46 24.64 29.32 45.21
N GLU A 47 24.31 29.49 43.93
CA GLU A 47 24.05 30.77 43.26
C GLU A 47 22.57 30.88 42.83
N THR A 48 22.15 32.07 42.41
CA THR A 48 20.77 32.31 41.96
C THR A 48 20.54 31.70 40.57
N GLY A 49 19.58 30.78 40.48
CA GLY A 49 19.28 30.01 39.27
C GLY A 49 19.91 28.60 39.27
N ASP A 50 20.62 28.22 40.34
CA ASP A 50 21.04 26.83 40.53
C ASP A 50 19.82 25.91 40.64
N THR A 51 19.94 24.72 40.05
CA THR A 51 18.91 23.67 40.11
C THR A 51 19.50 22.35 40.56
N VAL A 52 18.73 21.59 41.34
CA VAL A 52 19.16 20.29 41.87
C VAL A 52 18.00 19.29 41.77
N GLU A 53 18.26 18.10 41.23
CA GLU A 53 17.24 17.06 41.09
C GLU A 53 16.78 16.53 42.46
N SER A 54 15.47 16.52 42.69
CA SER A 54 14.87 15.88 43.88
C SER A 54 14.77 14.35 43.72
N SER A 55 14.30 13.66 44.76
CA SER A 55 14.04 12.21 44.73
C SER A 55 12.78 11.83 43.93
N LEU A 56 12.16 12.81 43.24
CA LEU A 56 11.19 12.60 42.15
C LEU A 56 11.85 12.66 40.75
N GLY A 57 13.18 12.81 40.68
CA GLY A 57 13.99 12.79 39.46
C GLY A 57 14.11 14.15 38.75
N SER A 58 14.87 14.16 37.65
CA SER A 58 15.26 15.35 36.87
C SER A 58 14.14 16.27 36.40
N LYS A 59 12.92 15.74 36.20
CA LYS A 59 11.71 16.52 35.85
C LYS A 59 11.15 17.35 37.02
N HIS A 60 11.62 17.07 38.22
CA HIS A 60 11.21 17.72 39.47
C HIS A 60 12.46 18.32 40.16
N PRO A 61 13.09 19.35 39.58
CA PRO A 61 14.18 20.06 40.24
C PRO A 61 13.67 20.87 41.43
N LEU A 62 14.60 21.18 42.33
CA LEU A 62 14.54 22.27 43.28
C LEU A 62 15.39 23.42 42.72
N GLU A 63 14.79 24.60 42.57
CA GLU A 63 15.44 25.83 42.09
C GLU A 63 15.85 26.71 43.28
N PHE A 64 17.05 27.26 43.24
CA PHE A 64 17.62 28.05 44.32
C PHE A 64 17.78 29.53 43.96
N THR A 65 17.42 30.40 44.90
CA THR A 65 17.49 31.86 44.74
C THR A 65 18.21 32.47 45.93
N VAL A 66 19.30 33.20 45.67
CA VAL A 66 20.13 33.83 46.71
C VAL A 66 19.86 35.33 46.74
N ILE A 67 19.17 35.79 47.79
CA ILE A 67 18.74 37.20 47.95
C ILE A 67 19.31 37.75 49.25
N ASN A 68 20.24 38.71 49.15
CA ASN A 68 20.87 39.38 50.29
C ASN A 68 21.44 38.41 51.35
N GLY A 69 22.06 37.31 50.90
CA GLY A 69 22.62 36.26 51.78
C GLY A 69 21.58 35.30 52.38
N ASN A 70 20.31 35.38 51.98
CA ASN A 70 19.30 34.36 52.28
C ASN A 70 19.18 33.43 51.08
N VAL A 71 19.16 32.11 51.30
CA VAL A 71 18.85 31.13 50.25
C VAL A 71 17.37 30.75 50.33
N LEU A 72 16.70 30.77 49.20
CA LEU A 72 15.35 30.25 49.00
C LEU A 72 15.45 29.00 48.11
N VAL A 73 14.55 28.04 48.33
CA VAL A 73 14.34 26.84 47.51
C VAL A 73 12.89 26.83 47.03
N ASN A 74 12.67 26.85 45.71
CA ASN A 74 11.34 27.06 45.09
C ASN A 74 10.57 28.25 45.68
N ASN A 75 11.24 29.39 45.90
CA ASN A 75 10.71 30.58 46.58
C ASN A 75 10.35 30.41 48.08
N VAL A 76 10.57 29.24 48.69
CA VAL A 76 10.44 29.03 50.14
C VAL A 76 11.79 29.27 50.82
N LYS A 77 11.82 30.06 51.89
CA LYS A 77 13.06 30.41 52.57
C LYS A 77 13.68 29.25 53.33
N ILE A 78 15.00 29.06 53.19
CA ILE A 78 15.81 28.25 54.12
C ILE A 78 16.09 29.10 55.37
N ILE A 79 15.60 28.65 56.53
CA ILE A 79 15.67 29.37 57.81
C ILE A 79 16.69 28.78 58.79
N ARG A 80 17.15 27.54 58.55
CA ARG A 80 18.42 27.00 59.06
C ARG A 80 19.01 26.11 57.99
N SER A 81 20.33 26.13 57.84
CA SER A 81 21.01 25.38 56.80
C SER A 81 22.16 24.54 57.33
N ASP A 82 22.66 23.64 56.49
CA ASP A 82 23.95 22.98 56.62
C ASP A 82 24.10 22.15 57.91
N ILE A 83 22.98 21.62 58.44
CA ILE A 83 22.96 20.79 59.65
C ILE A 83 23.42 19.38 59.28
N LEU A 84 24.67 19.05 59.57
CA LEU A 84 25.24 17.72 59.33
C LEU A 84 24.59 16.64 60.22
N PHE A 85 24.33 15.48 59.65
CA PHE A 85 23.98 14.24 60.37
C PHE A 85 24.61 13.02 59.68
N ASP A 86 24.48 11.84 60.30
CA ASP A 86 25.04 10.59 59.77
C ASP A 86 24.35 10.20 58.45
N GLY A 87 25.06 10.30 57.33
CA GLY A 87 24.56 10.09 55.97
C GLY A 87 24.09 11.35 55.20
N GLY A 88 24.14 12.57 55.77
CA GLY A 88 23.66 13.72 55.00
C GLY A 88 23.63 15.12 55.63
N VAL A 89 22.97 16.03 54.89
CA VAL A 89 22.75 17.45 55.24
C VAL A 89 21.27 17.74 55.43
N LEU A 90 20.93 18.47 56.48
CA LEU A 90 19.56 18.91 56.78
C LEU A 90 19.45 20.45 56.70
N HIS A 91 18.52 20.90 55.87
CA HIS A 91 18.05 22.29 55.82
C HIS A 91 16.64 22.36 56.41
N ILE A 92 16.33 23.41 57.17
CA ILE A 92 14.98 23.69 57.68
C ILE A 92 14.37 24.82 56.86
N ILE A 93 13.17 24.62 56.34
CA ILE A 93 12.47 25.57 55.46
C ILE A 93 11.21 26.17 56.11
N GLU A 94 10.85 27.38 55.68
CA GLU A 94 9.80 28.21 56.30
C GLU A 94 8.37 27.72 56.02
N ASP A 95 8.12 27.13 54.85
CA ASP A 95 6.81 26.63 54.41
C ASP A 95 6.94 25.33 53.58
N LEU A 96 5.83 24.82 53.04
CA LEU A 96 5.81 23.68 52.13
C LEU A 96 6.31 24.06 50.73
N ILE A 97 7.20 23.24 50.14
CA ILE A 97 7.49 23.28 48.70
C ILE A 97 6.51 22.37 47.95
N HIS A 98 5.93 22.88 46.88
CA HIS A 98 4.98 22.13 46.05
C HIS A 98 5.60 21.82 44.67
N PRO A 99 5.52 20.59 44.16
CA PRO A 99 5.87 20.31 42.77
C PRO A 99 4.83 20.94 41.84
N VAL A 100 5.27 21.47 40.70
CA VAL A 100 4.38 22.00 39.66
C VAL A 100 3.78 20.81 38.89
N LEU A 101 2.51 20.51 39.16
CA LEU A 101 1.80 19.39 38.52
C LEU A 101 0.95 19.90 37.35
N HIS A 102 1.15 19.31 36.17
CA HIS A 102 0.69 19.86 34.89
C HIS A 102 -0.75 19.43 34.53
N TYR A 103 -1.70 19.93 35.32
CA TYR A 103 -3.13 19.66 35.18
C TYR A 103 -3.85 20.70 34.31
N CYS A 104 -4.32 20.28 33.12
CA CYS A 104 -5.20 21.08 32.25
C CYS A 104 -6.66 20.73 32.48
N ASN A 105 -7.12 20.91 33.72
CA ASN A 105 -8.45 20.49 34.17
C ASN A 105 -9.58 21.10 33.35
N ASN A 106 -10.44 20.25 32.78
CA ASN A 106 -11.58 20.68 31.98
C ASN A 106 -12.80 20.92 32.88
N VAL A 107 -13.66 21.88 32.53
CA VAL A 107 -14.90 22.18 33.27
C VAL A 107 -16.09 21.62 32.51
N SER A 108 -16.60 20.48 32.99
CA SER A 108 -17.87 19.93 32.51
C SER A 108 -19.03 20.79 32.98
N LEU A 109 -19.98 21.08 32.08
CA LEU A 109 -21.21 21.80 32.40
C LEU A 109 -22.37 20.80 32.48
N ILE A 110 -22.75 20.43 33.70
CA ILE A 110 -23.90 19.56 33.95
C ILE A 110 -25.15 20.45 34.01
N ILE A 111 -26.12 20.19 33.13
CA ILE A 111 -27.39 20.91 33.08
C ILE A 111 -28.50 20.05 33.68
N ALA A 112 -29.32 20.66 34.55
CA ALA A 112 -30.50 20.03 35.15
C ALA A 112 -31.67 21.03 35.17
N ASN A 113 -32.91 20.52 35.24
CA ASN A 113 -34.09 21.36 35.51
C ASN A 113 -34.28 21.48 37.02
N SER A 114 -34.82 22.62 37.48
CA SER A 114 -35.31 22.76 38.85
C SER A 114 -36.48 21.80 39.14
N SER A 115 -36.85 21.66 40.42
CA SER A 115 -38.20 21.20 40.76
C SER A 115 -39.26 22.15 40.18
N CYS A 116 -40.47 21.65 39.93
CA CYS A 116 -41.60 22.50 39.54
C CYS A 116 -42.03 23.36 40.74
N ALA A 117 -42.17 24.67 40.54
CA ALA A 117 -42.45 25.65 41.58
C ALA A 117 -43.49 26.68 41.11
N SER A 118 -43.80 27.68 41.93
CA SER A 118 -44.60 28.84 41.47
C SER A 118 -43.91 29.58 40.31
N CYS A 119 -44.67 30.32 39.51
CA CYS A 119 -44.09 31.25 38.54
C CYS A 119 -43.75 32.63 39.15
N ASP A 120 -44.36 32.99 40.27
CA ASP A 120 -44.15 34.25 40.99
C ASP A 120 -43.16 34.03 42.15
N ILE A 121 -41.87 34.09 41.84
CA ILE A 121 -40.78 33.75 42.78
C ILE A 121 -39.76 34.88 42.85
N SER A 122 -39.43 35.28 44.07
CA SER A 122 -38.46 36.31 44.42
C SER A 122 -37.05 35.76 44.71
N ASP A 123 -36.93 34.58 45.32
CA ASP A 123 -35.65 33.86 45.46
C ASP A 123 -35.55 32.77 44.39
N ILE A 124 -34.78 33.08 43.35
CA ILE A 124 -34.58 32.21 42.19
C ILE A 124 -33.38 31.25 42.40
N ALA A 125 -32.51 31.53 43.36
CA ALA A 125 -31.34 30.70 43.65
C ALA A 125 -31.75 29.40 44.37
N GLY A 126 -32.69 29.48 45.31
CA GLY A 126 -33.21 28.32 46.07
C GLY A 126 -33.99 27.28 45.26
N LEU A 127 -34.18 27.47 43.95
CA LEU A 127 -34.89 26.53 43.07
C LEU A 127 -34.02 25.41 42.49
N CYS A 128 -32.72 25.65 42.36
CA CYS A 128 -31.83 24.68 41.72
C CYS A 128 -31.45 23.53 42.65
N PRO A 129 -31.17 22.32 42.12
CA PRO A 129 -30.64 21.21 42.91
C PRO A 129 -29.35 21.60 43.65
N VAL A 130 -29.06 20.96 44.78
CA VAL A 130 -27.89 21.28 45.62
C VAL A 130 -26.60 21.23 44.80
N GLY A 131 -25.87 22.34 44.76
CA GLY A 131 -24.64 22.50 43.98
C GLY A 131 -24.83 22.99 42.54
N PHE A 132 -26.05 23.28 42.11
CA PHE A 132 -26.37 23.92 40.82
C PHE A 132 -26.80 25.39 41.03
N VAL A 133 -26.62 26.22 40.01
CA VAL A 133 -27.03 27.64 39.99
C VAL A 133 -27.93 27.94 38.78
N PRO A 134 -28.82 28.95 38.83
CA PRO A 134 -29.67 29.32 37.69
C PRO A 134 -28.87 29.74 36.46
N VAL A 135 -29.23 29.20 35.28
CA VAL A 135 -28.69 29.67 34.00
C VAL A 135 -29.27 31.06 33.69
N MET A 136 -28.42 31.97 33.22
CA MET A 136 -28.78 33.35 32.89
C MET A 136 -28.77 33.60 31.37
N PRO A 137 -29.76 34.32 30.80
CA PRO A 137 -30.96 34.85 31.47
C PRO A 137 -31.94 33.73 31.86
N ILE A 138 -32.75 33.98 32.89
CA ILE A 138 -33.64 32.97 33.49
C ILE A 138 -34.81 32.66 32.54
N PHE A 139 -34.76 31.50 31.90
CA PHE A 139 -35.87 30.95 31.12
C PHE A 139 -36.82 30.15 32.02
N LYS A 140 -38.08 30.59 32.12
CA LYS A 140 -39.15 29.89 32.84
C LYS A 140 -39.88 28.93 31.89
N MET A 141 -39.70 27.63 32.09
CA MET A 141 -40.41 26.57 31.38
C MET A 141 -41.72 26.22 32.12
N SER A 142 -42.81 25.98 31.41
CA SER A 142 -44.09 25.59 32.04
C SER A 142 -44.04 24.15 32.55
N CYS A 143 -44.51 23.92 33.77
CA CYS A 143 -44.65 22.59 34.38
C CYS A 143 -46.00 22.46 35.13
N SER A 144 -46.28 21.30 35.71
CA SER A 144 -47.45 21.06 36.56
C SER A 144 -47.02 20.83 38.00
N LEU A 145 -47.54 21.62 38.93
CA LEU A 145 -47.40 21.42 40.38
C LEU A 145 -48.36 20.33 40.88
N ASP A 146 -49.56 20.32 40.30
CA ASP A 146 -50.63 19.32 40.50
C ASP A 146 -51.51 19.30 39.24
N GLN A 147 -52.50 18.42 39.16
CA GLN A 147 -53.34 18.15 37.98
C GLN A 147 -54.09 19.37 37.39
N SER A 148 -54.20 20.48 38.14
CA SER A 148 -54.80 21.73 37.68
C SER A 148 -53.95 22.99 37.93
N VAL A 149 -52.75 22.86 38.51
CA VAL A 149 -51.91 24.01 38.90
C VAL A 149 -50.68 24.07 38.01
N LYS A 150 -50.62 25.10 37.15
CA LYS A 150 -49.43 25.40 36.35
C LYS A 150 -48.35 26.01 37.24
N GLY A 151 -47.14 25.46 37.13
CA GLY A 151 -45.93 26.00 37.75
C GLY A 151 -44.88 26.38 36.71
N CYS A 152 -43.73 26.82 37.20
CA CYS A 152 -42.54 27.08 36.41
C CYS A 152 -41.37 26.20 36.87
N GLN A 153 -40.59 25.71 35.91
CA GLN A 153 -39.22 25.20 36.10
C GLN A 153 -38.22 26.17 35.48
N ILE A 154 -36.98 26.16 35.98
CA ILE A 154 -35.85 26.89 35.40
C ILE A 154 -34.73 25.93 35.03
N LEU A 155 -33.87 26.36 34.10
CA LEU A 155 -32.64 25.65 33.76
C LEU A 155 -31.54 26.00 34.78
N CYS A 156 -30.83 24.99 35.26
CA CYS A 156 -29.78 25.10 36.27
C CYS A 156 -28.49 24.45 35.76
N GLU A 157 -27.34 25.08 36.01
CA GLU A 157 -26.01 24.55 35.68
C GLU A 157 -25.19 24.22 36.93
N LYS A 158 -24.41 23.14 36.87
CA LYS A 158 -23.29 22.86 37.77
C LYS A 158 -22.02 22.76 36.94
N LYS A 159 -20.97 23.43 37.38
CA LYS A 159 -19.61 23.30 36.83
C LYS A 159 -18.87 22.24 37.65
N GLU A 160 -18.38 21.21 36.96
CA GLU A 160 -17.64 20.10 37.57
C GLU A 160 -16.26 19.97 36.93
N THR A 161 -15.22 20.09 37.74
CA THR A 161 -13.83 20.08 37.30
C THR A 161 -13.34 18.65 37.12
N ILE A 162 -13.12 18.24 35.87
CA ILE A 162 -12.52 16.96 35.52
C ILE A 162 -11.00 17.10 35.70
N LEU A 163 -10.43 16.29 36.61
CA LEU A 163 -8.99 16.23 36.82
C LEU A 163 -8.32 15.49 35.65
N GLN A 164 -7.54 16.21 34.84
CA GLN A 164 -6.83 15.64 33.69
C GLN A 164 -5.49 16.34 33.47
N CYS A 165 -4.55 15.61 32.88
CA CYS A 165 -3.26 16.15 32.48
C CYS A 165 -3.39 17.08 31.27
N CYS A 166 -2.42 17.97 31.09
CA CYS A 166 -2.21 18.66 29.83
C CYS A 166 -1.73 17.69 28.74
N ASP A 167 -1.97 18.03 27.48
CA ASP A 167 -1.44 17.33 26.31
C ASP A 167 0.09 17.14 26.45
N GLY A 168 0.61 15.95 26.19
CA GLY A 168 2.02 15.63 26.40
C GLY A 168 2.42 15.37 27.86
N TYR A 169 1.47 15.18 28.78
CA TYR A 169 1.71 14.74 30.16
C TYR A 169 0.82 13.54 30.53
N TYR A 170 1.34 12.63 31.35
CA TYR A 170 0.76 11.31 31.58
C TYR A 170 0.64 10.89 33.05
N GLY A 171 -0.24 9.93 33.31
CA GLY A 171 -0.42 9.24 34.58
C GLY A 171 -1.03 10.08 35.70
N ALA A 172 -1.15 9.49 36.88
CA ALA A 172 -1.81 10.11 38.04
C ALA A 172 -1.05 11.32 38.66
N SER A 173 0.17 11.61 38.19
CA SER A 173 0.96 12.78 38.58
C SER A 173 1.01 13.86 37.50
N CYS A 174 0.60 13.55 36.25
CA CYS A 174 0.88 14.35 35.06
C CYS A 174 2.37 14.63 34.86
N ASP A 175 3.15 13.54 34.79
CA ASP A 175 4.56 13.55 34.41
C ASP A 175 4.70 13.88 32.92
N ALA A 176 5.67 14.72 32.53
CA ALA A 176 5.87 15.07 31.11
C ALA A 176 6.30 13.84 30.28
N CYS A 177 5.78 13.69 29.07
CA CYS A 177 6.19 12.63 28.14
C CYS A 177 7.71 12.60 27.89
N PRO A 178 8.30 11.44 27.53
CA PRO A 178 9.69 11.39 27.08
C PRO A 178 9.92 12.33 25.88
N GLY A 179 11.01 13.09 25.87
CA GLY A 179 11.23 14.17 24.89
C GLY A 179 10.67 15.54 25.31
N GLY A 180 9.71 15.58 26.24
CA GLY A 180 9.10 16.81 26.76
C GLY A 180 7.66 17.01 26.28
N PRO A 181 6.97 18.06 26.75
CA PRO A 181 5.56 18.32 26.45
C PRO A 181 5.35 19.07 25.12
N GLU A 182 6.31 19.89 24.68
CA GLU A 182 6.24 20.61 23.39
C GLU A 182 6.54 19.68 22.20
N THR A 183 7.40 18.69 22.41
CA THR A 183 7.77 17.67 21.42
C THR A 183 7.77 16.26 22.04
N PRO A 184 6.60 15.70 22.40
CA PRO A 184 6.49 14.34 22.90
C PRO A 184 7.16 13.33 21.95
N CYS A 185 7.89 12.38 22.52
CA CYS A 185 8.73 11.42 21.81
C CYS A 185 9.74 12.11 20.84
N ASN A 186 10.27 13.27 21.24
CA ASN A 186 11.09 14.18 20.41
C ASN A 186 10.42 14.63 19.09
N GLY A 187 9.11 14.47 18.93
CA GLY A 187 8.42 14.66 17.64
C GLY A 187 8.61 13.52 16.65
N HIS A 188 9.03 12.34 17.11
CA HIS A 188 9.30 11.13 16.31
C HIS A 188 8.56 9.91 16.85
N GLY A 189 7.38 10.12 17.45
CA GLY A 189 6.50 9.06 17.95
C GLY A 189 5.22 9.62 18.56
N VAL A 190 4.41 8.73 19.12
CA VAL A 190 3.20 9.06 19.88
C VAL A 190 3.39 8.63 21.34
N CYS A 191 3.11 9.53 22.28
CA CYS A 191 3.14 9.24 23.71
C CYS A 191 1.80 8.66 24.18
N SER A 192 1.84 7.71 25.11
CA SER A 192 0.72 7.23 25.90
C SER A 192 0.43 8.23 27.03
N ASP A 193 -0.36 9.28 26.73
CA ASP A 193 -0.59 10.42 27.62
C ASP A 193 -1.99 10.49 28.26
N GLY A 194 -2.27 11.56 28.99
CA GLY A 194 -3.46 11.70 29.83
C GLY A 194 -3.35 10.94 31.17
N SER A 195 -4.36 11.11 32.04
CA SER A 195 -4.30 10.65 33.44
C SER A 195 -4.27 9.12 33.62
N THR A 196 -4.62 8.35 32.58
CA THR A 196 -4.48 6.88 32.51
C THR A 196 -3.28 6.41 31.69
N GLY A 197 -2.55 7.33 31.05
CA GLY A 197 -1.36 7.02 30.25
C GLY A 197 -0.17 6.60 31.11
N ASP A 198 0.72 5.81 30.52
CA ASP A 198 1.96 5.29 31.15
C ASP A 198 3.24 5.97 30.63
N GLY A 199 3.11 6.91 29.68
CA GLY A 199 4.21 7.66 29.09
C GLY A 199 5.01 6.89 28.05
N HIS A 200 4.57 5.69 27.66
CA HIS A 200 5.24 4.90 26.64
C HIS A 200 5.24 5.60 25.27
N CYS A 201 6.43 5.71 24.66
CA CYS A 201 6.60 6.29 23.33
C CYS A 201 6.57 5.21 22.24
N SER A 202 5.55 5.26 21.39
CA SER A 202 5.45 4.46 20.15
C SER A 202 6.14 5.21 19.01
N CYS A 203 7.37 4.82 18.67
CA CYS A 203 8.21 5.54 17.71
C CYS A 203 7.76 5.40 16.25
N ASP A 204 7.95 6.47 15.48
CA ASP A 204 7.77 6.46 14.02
C ASP A 204 8.94 5.72 13.32
N ILE A 205 8.75 5.38 12.03
CA ILE A 205 9.67 4.52 11.27
C ILE A 205 11.06 5.14 11.19
N GLY A 206 12.07 4.37 11.60
CA GLY A 206 13.48 4.77 11.59
C GLY A 206 14.02 5.23 12.95
N TYR A 207 13.14 5.45 13.94
CA TYR A 207 13.50 5.91 15.29
C TYR A 207 13.35 4.82 16.35
N VAL A 208 14.18 4.88 17.39
CA VAL A 208 14.25 3.92 18.50
C VAL A 208 14.60 4.61 19.82
N GLY A 209 14.53 3.85 20.92
CA GLY A 209 14.81 4.32 22.28
C GLY A 209 13.56 4.82 23.00
N GLN A 210 13.64 4.95 24.33
CA GLN A 210 12.50 5.28 25.22
C GLN A 210 11.85 6.64 24.95
N ASN A 211 12.48 7.49 24.13
CA ASN A 211 11.99 8.79 23.71
C ASN A 211 12.05 9.00 22.18
N CYS A 212 12.33 7.96 21.39
CA CYS A 212 12.48 8.05 19.93
C CYS A 212 13.58 9.02 19.43
N GLY A 213 14.54 9.41 20.29
CA GLY A 213 15.63 10.32 19.94
C GLY A 213 16.83 9.68 19.24
N GLN A 214 16.80 8.37 18.94
CA GLN A 214 17.90 7.61 18.33
C GLN A 214 17.47 7.03 16.99
N CYS A 215 18.39 6.92 16.03
CA CYS A 215 18.11 6.24 14.76
C CYS A 215 18.31 4.72 14.87
N LEU A 216 17.49 3.95 14.13
CA LEU A 216 17.53 2.49 14.09
C LEU A 216 18.87 1.92 13.58
N GLN A 217 19.63 2.69 12.77
CA GLN A 217 21.02 2.38 12.45
C GLN A 217 21.97 3.43 13.05
N ALA A 218 23.05 2.97 13.69
CA ALA A 218 24.00 3.81 14.44
C ALA A 218 24.94 4.67 13.55
N ASN A 219 24.89 4.50 12.23
CA ASN A 219 25.58 5.35 11.25
C ASN A 219 24.72 6.54 10.76
N MET A 220 23.50 6.69 11.27
CA MET A 220 22.53 7.72 10.88
C MET A 220 22.41 8.82 11.93
N THR A 221 22.07 10.04 11.48
CA THR A 221 22.04 11.24 12.31
C THR A 221 20.61 11.79 12.51
N PRO A 222 20.14 11.97 13.77
CA PRO A 222 18.94 12.78 14.08
C PRO A 222 19.13 14.25 13.66
N PRO A 223 18.05 15.05 13.50
CA PRO A 223 16.65 14.74 13.81
C PRO A 223 15.87 14.11 12.65
N PHE A 224 16.48 13.93 11.47
CA PHE A 224 15.77 13.36 10.30
C PHE A 224 16.21 11.95 9.94
N CYS A 225 17.06 11.31 10.76
CA CYS A 225 17.78 10.07 10.46
C CYS A 225 18.30 10.06 9.02
N THR A 226 19.33 10.89 8.79
CA THR A 226 20.05 11.01 7.52
C THR A 226 21.35 10.20 7.56
N ASP A 227 21.99 9.94 6.41
CA ASP A 227 23.32 9.32 6.38
C ASP A 227 24.42 10.26 6.92
N SER A 228 25.66 9.79 6.96
CA SER A 228 26.82 10.59 7.42
C SER A 228 27.21 11.75 6.49
N MET A 229 26.51 11.92 5.36
CA MET A 229 26.66 13.07 4.45
C MET A 229 25.50 14.07 4.56
N GLY A 230 24.50 13.82 5.43
CA GLY A 230 23.30 14.65 5.56
C GLY A 230 22.25 14.37 4.49
N ILE A 231 22.41 13.32 3.69
CA ILE A 231 21.58 13.05 2.50
C ILE A 231 20.58 11.93 2.82
N ALA A 232 19.42 12.28 3.37
CA ALA A 232 18.26 11.39 3.32
C ALA A 232 17.73 11.31 1.88
N ASN A 233 18.38 10.50 1.06
CA ASN A 233 17.94 10.14 -0.28
C ASN A 233 16.69 9.24 -0.18
N CYS A 234 15.67 9.49 -1.00
CA CYS A 234 14.48 8.64 -1.13
C CYS A 234 14.81 7.15 -1.41
N SER A 235 16.00 6.84 -1.95
CA SER A 235 16.52 5.47 -2.08
C SER A 235 16.70 4.71 -0.76
N TYR A 236 16.72 5.37 0.39
CA TYR A 236 16.86 4.75 1.70
C TYR A 236 15.63 5.04 2.57
N MET A 237 14.96 3.99 3.09
CA MET A 237 13.72 4.05 3.89
C MET A 237 12.66 5.05 3.37
N ASN A 238 12.53 5.21 2.04
CA ASN A 238 11.63 6.19 1.41
C ASN A 238 11.85 7.64 1.90
N GLY A 239 13.08 8.01 2.30
CA GLY A 239 13.37 9.32 2.91
C GLY A 239 12.66 9.55 4.24
N ASN A 240 12.31 8.48 4.96
CA ASN A 240 11.46 8.45 6.16
C ASN A 240 10.00 8.93 5.93
N CYS A 241 9.58 9.10 4.68
CA CYS A 241 8.19 9.32 4.32
C CYS A 241 7.34 8.06 4.59
N SER A 242 6.05 8.25 4.87
CA SER A 242 5.10 7.16 5.09
C SER A 242 5.15 6.11 3.98
N GLN A 243 4.84 4.84 4.30
CA GLN A 243 4.60 3.81 3.27
C GLN A 243 3.51 4.22 2.25
N ASN A 244 2.57 5.05 2.70
CA ASN A 244 1.48 5.63 1.90
C ASN A 244 1.82 7.01 1.31
N ALA A 245 3.11 7.36 1.25
CA ALA A 245 3.61 8.61 0.68
C ALA A 245 4.56 8.39 -0.50
N GLU A 246 4.83 9.49 -1.20
CA GLU A 246 5.83 9.64 -2.25
C GLU A 246 6.93 10.58 -1.73
N CYS A 247 8.19 10.15 -1.82
CA CYS A 247 9.35 10.95 -1.48
C CYS A 247 9.89 11.68 -2.71
N THR A 248 10.21 12.97 -2.56
CA THR A 248 10.84 13.79 -3.60
C THR A 248 12.05 14.53 -3.02
N ILE A 249 13.17 14.60 -3.75
CA ILE A 249 14.37 15.32 -3.28
C ILE A 249 14.24 16.80 -3.61
N THR A 250 14.42 17.65 -2.61
CA THR A 250 14.42 19.12 -2.72
C THR A 250 15.79 19.69 -2.34
N LYS A 251 15.97 21.01 -2.46
CA LYS A 251 17.17 21.70 -1.95
C LYS A 251 17.30 21.63 -0.41
N SER A 252 16.26 21.21 0.29
CA SER A 252 16.19 21.12 1.75
C SER A 252 16.33 19.68 2.28
N GLY A 253 16.61 18.70 1.41
CA GLY A 253 16.52 17.27 1.71
C GLY A 253 15.25 16.62 1.13
N PRO A 254 14.83 15.44 1.62
CA PRO A 254 13.60 14.80 1.16
C PRO A 254 12.37 15.62 1.53
N SER A 255 11.33 15.50 0.72
CA SER A 255 10.01 16.10 0.94
C SER A 255 8.95 15.07 0.61
N CYS A 256 8.10 14.82 1.59
CA CYS A 256 7.09 13.77 1.57
C CYS A 256 5.72 14.34 1.17
N ARG A 257 4.97 13.56 0.40
CA ARG A 257 3.56 13.86 0.06
C ARG A 257 2.74 12.58 0.15
N CYS A 258 1.62 12.59 0.86
CA CYS A 258 0.71 11.45 0.88
C CYS A 258 0.22 11.12 -0.55
N ARG A 259 0.10 9.84 -0.86
CA ARG A 259 -0.45 9.36 -2.15
C ARG A 259 -1.94 9.68 -2.23
N PRO A 260 -2.54 9.77 -3.44
CA PRO A 260 -3.99 9.88 -3.62
C PRO A 260 -4.74 8.85 -2.76
N GLY A 261 -5.87 9.26 -2.19
CA GLY A 261 -6.61 8.47 -1.19
C GLY A 261 -6.13 8.61 0.27
N TYR A 262 -4.97 9.22 0.56
CA TYR A 262 -4.43 9.37 1.93
C TYR A 262 -4.29 10.84 2.35
N ILE A 263 -4.45 11.10 3.65
CA ILE A 263 -4.32 12.43 4.25
C ILE A 263 -3.25 12.44 5.36
N GLY A 264 -2.63 13.61 5.57
CA GLY A 264 -1.57 13.82 6.56
C GLY A 264 -0.46 14.74 6.03
N ASP A 265 0.69 14.70 6.69
CA ASP A 265 1.86 15.57 6.41
C ASP A 265 2.88 14.98 5.43
N GLY A 266 2.71 13.71 5.03
CA GLY A 266 3.64 12.96 4.18
C GLY A 266 4.56 11.99 4.94
N TYR A 267 4.90 12.29 6.19
CA TYR A 267 5.61 11.38 7.10
C TYR A 267 4.61 10.43 7.76
N LYS A 268 3.45 10.97 8.16
CA LYS A 268 2.28 10.25 8.66
C LYS A 268 1.14 10.42 7.66
N CYS A 269 0.69 9.31 7.06
CA CYS A 269 -0.39 9.29 6.06
C CYS A 269 -1.42 8.21 6.40
N SER A 270 -2.64 8.62 6.72
CA SER A 270 -3.76 7.73 7.08
C SER A 270 -4.88 7.78 6.03
N SER A 271 -5.68 6.72 5.99
CA SER A 271 -6.91 6.71 5.18
C SER A 271 -7.98 7.57 5.88
N PRO A 272 -8.65 8.50 5.17
CA PRO A 272 -9.81 9.22 5.70
C PRO A 272 -10.91 8.28 6.23
N CYS A 273 -11.01 7.08 5.65
CA CYS A 273 -11.99 6.06 5.99
C CYS A 273 -11.64 5.24 7.26
N ASP A 274 -10.44 5.40 7.82
CA ASP A 274 -10.04 4.77 9.08
C ASP A 274 -10.28 5.71 10.29
N THR A 275 -10.77 6.93 10.03
CA THR A 275 -11.03 7.94 11.08
C THR A 275 -12.38 7.72 11.77
N PRO A 276 -12.59 8.20 13.01
CA PRO A 276 -13.90 8.15 13.68
C PRO A 276 -15.04 8.84 12.91
N LEU A 277 -14.74 9.70 11.92
CA LEU A 277 -15.75 10.29 11.03
C LEU A 277 -16.38 9.28 10.07
N ALA A 278 -15.67 8.20 9.73
CA ALA A 278 -16.11 7.20 8.74
C ALA A 278 -17.32 6.38 9.19
N GLY A 279 -17.62 6.32 10.50
CA GLY A 279 -18.79 5.68 11.10
C GLY A 279 -20.16 6.28 10.72
N LYS A 280 -20.23 7.07 9.63
CA LYS A 280 -21.44 7.66 9.06
C LYS A 280 -21.94 6.96 7.79
N CYS A 281 -21.15 6.05 7.20
CA CYS A 281 -21.62 5.22 6.09
C CYS A 281 -22.62 4.16 6.55
N HIS A 282 -23.52 3.74 5.67
CA HIS A 282 -24.46 2.65 5.93
C HIS A 282 -23.70 1.31 6.12
N GLN A 283 -24.27 0.37 6.88
CA GLN A 283 -23.70 -1.00 6.99
C GLN A 283 -23.62 -1.75 5.65
N GLN A 284 -24.32 -1.25 4.62
CA GLN A 284 -24.29 -1.75 3.25
C GLN A 284 -23.70 -0.70 2.30
N ALA A 285 -22.66 0.00 2.76
CA ALA A 285 -21.86 0.94 1.99
C ALA A 285 -20.38 0.87 2.36
N GLN A 286 -19.52 1.13 1.39
CA GLN A 286 -18.09 1.30 1.55
C GLN A 286 -17.73 2.79 1.60
N CYS A 287 -16.82 3.17 2.50
CA CYS A 287 -16.19 4.49 2.45
C CYS A 287 -15.10 4.50 1.37
N VAL A 288 -15.10 5.55 0.55
CA VAL A 288 -14.09 5.79 -0.50
C VAL A 288 -13.63 7.25 -0.43
N PHE A 289 -12.38 7.53 -0.81
CA PHE A 289 -11.93 8.91 -1.00
C PHE A 289 -12.31 9.40 -2.40
N ASN A 290 -12.67 10.68 -2.51
CA ASN A 290 -12.97 11.34 -3.78
C ASN A 290 -11.95 12.46 -4.04
N ASP A 291 -10.92 12.16 -4.83
CA ASP A 291 -9.84 13.09 -5.16
C ASP A 291 -10.32 14.39 -5.84
N SER A 292 -11.50 14.38 -6.48
CA SER A 292 -12.08 15.57 -7.12
C SER A 292 -12.77 16.53 -6.14
N VAL A 293 -13.05 16.07 -4.92
CA VAL A 293 -13.66 16.86 -3.84
C VAL A 293 -12.69 17.06 -2.67
N GLY A 294 -11.63 16.25 -2.59
CA GLY A 294 -10.68 16.26 -1.47
C GLY A 294 -11.26 15.69 -0.17
N ALA A 295 -12.32 14.86 -0.27
CA ALA A 295 -13.11 14.40 0.87
C ALA A 295 -13.52 12.92 0.73
N MET A 296 -13.87 12.30 1.85
CA MET A 296 -14.49 10.97 1.83
C MET A 296 -15.93 11.02 1.29
N SER A 297 -16.39 9.91 0.73
CA SER A 297 -17.75 9.66 0.28
C SER A 297 -18.16 8.24 0.66
N CYS A 298 -19.44 8.00 0.86
CA CYS A 298 -19.98 6.65 1.05
C CYS A 298 -20.59 6.17 -0.28
N VAL A 299 -20.30 4.94 -0.69
CA VAL A 299 -20.86 4.30 -1.90
C VAL A 299 -21.55 3.01 -1.49
N CYS A 300 -22.81 2.80 -1.89
CA CYS A 300 -23.53 1.58 -1.54
C CYS A 300 -22.84 0.33 -2.10
N ASN A 301 -22.83 -0.76 -1.32
CA ASN A 301 -22.28 -2.05 -1.71
C ASN A 301 -23.03 -2.61 -2.94
N THR A 302 -22.37 -3.45 -3.74
CA THR A 302 -22.95 -4.07 -4.93
C THR A 302 -24.32 -4.70 -4.65
N GLY A 303 -25.34 -4.31 -5.42
CA GLY A 303 -26.73 -4.74 -5.23
C GLY A 303 -27.56 -3.91 -4.24
N TYR A 304 -27.00 -2.82 -3.68
CA TYR A 304 -27.73 -1.82 -2.89
C TYR A 304 -27.66 -0.43 -3.54
N TYR A 305 -28.70 0.38 -3.33
CA TYR A 305 -28.90 1.67 -3.98
C TYR A 305 -29.36 2.73 -2.96
N GLY A 306 -28.91 3.97 -3.13
CA GLY A 306 -29.14 5.05 -2.17
C GLY A 306 -28.04 6.11 -2.26
N ASN A 307 -27.72 6.75 -1.14
CA ASN A 307 -26.76 7.86 -1.03
C ASN A 307 -25.51 7.49 -0.20
N GLY A 308 -25.28 6.20 0.08
CA GLY A 308 -24.12 5.73 0.84
C GLY A 308 -24.26 5.84 2.36
N THR A 309 -24.94 6.85 2.89
CA THR A 309 -25.32 6.91 4.32
C THR A 309 -26.62 6.14 4.60
N TRP A 310 -27.44 5.95 3.57
CA TRP A 310 -28.57 5.02 3.52
C TRP A 310 -28.55 4.25 2.19
N CYS A 311 -28.70 2.92 2.26
CA CYS A 311 -28.61 2.02 1.11
C CYS A 311 -29.63 0.88 1.23
N THR A 312 -30.45 0.67 0.20
CA THR A 312 -31.58 -0.26 0.19
C THR A 312 -31.62 -1.13 -1.08
N ARG A 313 -32.47 -2.17 -1.06
CA ARG A 313 -32.75 -3.07 -2.20
C ARG A 313 -34.22 -3.01 -2.62
N SER A 314 -34.88 -1.86 -2.50
CA SER A 314 -36.30 -1.71 -2.87
C SER A 314 -36.47 -1.45 -4.37
N CYS A 315 -37.47 -2.09 -4.99
CA CYS A 315 -37.81 -1.84 -6.40
C CYS A 315 -38.14 -0.38 -6.72
N LEU A 316 -38.59 0.41 -5.72
CA LEU A 316 -38.92 1.83 -5.87
C LEU A 316 -37.69 2.72 -6.15
N ILE A 317 -36.47 2.23 -5.91
CA ILE A 317 -35.23 2.98 -6.13
C ILE A 317 -34.37 2.23 -7.14
N ASN A 318 -34.07 2.89 -8.27
CA ASN A 318 -33.25 2.36 -9.35
C ASN A 318 -33.65 0.96 -9.85
N ASN A 319 -34.97 0.67 -9.90
CA ASN A 319 -35.52 -0.65 -10.27
C ASN A 319 -34.92 -1.80 -9.43
N GLY A 320 -34.61 -1.55 -8.16
CA GLY A 320 -33.95 -2.50 -7.24
C GLY A 320 -32.50 -2.87 -7.59
N GLY A 321 -31.98 -2.44 -8.76
CA GLY A 321 -30.72 -2.92 -9.34
C GLY A 321 -30.88 -3.86 -10.54
N CYS A 322 -32.10 -4.16 -10.95
CA CYS A 322 -32.38 -4.96 -12.14
C CYS A 322 -31.99 -4.22 -13.44
N ASP A 323 -31.75 -4.95 -14.55
CA ASP A 323 -31.44 -4.36 -15.86
C ASP A 323 -32.50 -3.30 -16.23
N ARG A 324 -32.09 -2.03 -16.27
CA ARG A 324 -32.96 -0.86 -16.23
C ARG A 324 -34.05 -0.87 -17.30
N ASP A 325 -33.71 -1.34 -18.50
CA ASP A 325 -34.58 -1.29 -19.68
C ASP A 325 -35.09 -2.69 -20.07
N ARG A 326 -34.53 -3.76 -19.47
CA ARG A 326 -34.71 -5.16 -19.92
C ARG A 326 -35.09 -6.14 -18.81
N ALA A 327 -35.28 -5.66 -17.58
CA ALA A 327 -35.78 -6.45 -16.46
C ALA A 327 -36.83 -5.70 -15.64
N LYS A 328 -37.73 -6.47 -15.04
CA LYS A 328 -38.69 -6.00 -14.05
C LYS A 328 -38.21 -6.40 -12.65
N CYS A 329 -38.23 -5.44 -11.73
CA CYS A 329 -38.12 -5.71 -10.30
C CYS A 329 -39.50 -6.03 -9.71
N THR A 330 -39.54 -7.00 -8.81
CA THR A 330 -40.70 -7.28 -7.93
C THR A 330 -40.20 -7.57 -6.52
N ASP A 331 -40.79 -6.93 -5.51
CA ASP A 331 -40.49 -7.21 -4.11
C ASP A 331 -40.90 -8.66 -3.73
N SER A 332 -40.19 -9.26 -2.77
CA SER A 332 -40.22 -10.69 -2.46
C SER A 332 -40.28 -10.94 -0.95
N ASP A 333 -41.49 -11.17 -0.46
CA ASP A 333 -41.80 -11.40 0.96
C ASP A 333 -41.06 -12.61 1.55
N ILE A 334 -40.78 -13.63 0.73
CA ILE A 334 -40.12 -14.88 1.14
C ILE A 334 -38.65 -14.66 1.52
N THR A 335 -38.00 -13.65 0.93
CA THR A 335 -36.54 -13.41 1.07
C THR A 335 -36.20 -12.07 1.73
N GLY A 336 -37.20 -11.27 2.12
CA GLY A 336 -36.97 -9.94 2.69
C GLY A 336 -36.20 -9.01 1.74
N GLY A 337 -36.54 -9.05 0.45
CA GLY A 337 -35.82 -8.35 -0.61
C GLY A 337 -36.65 -8.19 -1.87
N HIS A 338 -36.00 -8.23 -3.03
CA HIS A 338 -36.65 -8.26 -4.33
C HIS A 338 -36.11 -9.40 -5.21
N VAL A 339 -36.79 -9.64 -6.32
CA VAL A 339 -36.38 -10.51 -7.42
C VAL A 339 -36.36 -9.67 -8.70
N CYS A 340 -35.29 -9.83 -9.49
CA CYS A 340 -35.20 -9.32 -10.85
C CYS A 340 -35.60 -10.41 -11.84
N THR A 341 -36.41 -10.07 -12.83
CA THR A 341 -36.79 -11.01 -13.91
C THR A 341 -36.60 -10.32 -15.25
N CYS A 342 -35.84 -10.95 -16.16
CA CYS A 342 -35.67 -10.43 -17.51
C CYS A 342 -37.02 -10.36 -18.25
N ASN A 343 -37.21 -9.32 -19.06
CA ASN A 343 -38.39 -9.13 -19.90
C ASN A 343 -38.41 -10.17 -21.04
N ASP A 344 -39.58 -10.41 -21.63
CA ASP A 344 -39.75 -11.37 -22.73
C ASP A 344 -38.76 -11.14 -23.87
N GLY A 345 -38.08 -12.20 -24.30
CA GLY A 345 -37.05 -12.13 -25.33
C GLY A 345 -35.64 -11.77 -24.84
N TYR A 346 -35.42 -11.71 -23.52
CA TYR A 346 -34.10 -11.61 -22.89
C TYR A 346 -33.87 -12.72 -21.87
N VAL A 347 -32.61 -13.08 -21.60
CA VAL A 347 -32.20 -14.06 -20.59
C VAL A 347 -31.00 -13.57 -19.77
N GLY A 348 -30.79 -14.15 -18.59
CA GLY A 348 -29.74 -13.76 -17.66
C GLY A 348 -30.23 -13.78 -16.21
N ASN A 349 -29.46 -13.16 -15.32
CA ASN A 349 -29.71 -13.14 -13.87
C ASN A 349 -30.67 -12.02 -13.40
N GLY A 350 -31.28 -11.26 -14.32
CA GLY A 350 -32.18 -10.16 -14.02
C GLY A 350 -31.51 -8.82 -13.73
N THR A 351 -30.25 -8.79 -13.27
CA THR A 351 -29.45 -7.56 -13.18
C THR A 351 -28.68 -7.28 -14.48
N ILE A 352 -28.39 -8.33 -15.25
CA ILE A 352 -27.91 -8.30 -16.63
C ILE A 352 -28.86 -9.16 -17.47
N CYS A 353 -29.50 -8.57 -18.49
CA CYS A 353 -30.42 -9.29 -19.38
C CYS A 353 -29.98 -9.16 -20.84
N ASN A 354 -29.52 -10.26 -21.41
CA ASN A 354 -29.00 -10.36 -22.76
C ASN A 354 -30.07 -10.80 -23.76
N LYS A 355 -29.99 -10.26 -24.98
CA LYS A 355 -30.67 -10.85 -26.13
C LYS A 355 -29.76 -11.93 -26.72
N ASP A 356 -29.42 -11.84 -27.99
CA ASP A 356 -28.46 -12.72 -28.66
C ASP A 356 -26.99 -12.39 -28.30
N ILE A 357 -26.07 -13.26 -28.74
CA ILE A 357 -24.62 -13.09 -28.57
C ILE A 357 -24.10 -11.74 -29.08
N ILE A 358 -24.67 -11.17 -30.15
CA ILE A 358 -24.18 -9.89 -30.70
C ILE A 358 -24.64 -8.72 -29.83
N ASP A 359 -25.85 -8.76 -29.27
CA ASP A 359 -26.30 -7.80 -28.25
C ASP A 359 -25.42 -7.83 -26.99
N ALA A 360 -25.08 -9.02 -26.49
CA ALA A 360 -24.19 -9.19 -25.33
C ALA A 360 -22.77 -8.65 -25.62
N VAL A 361 -22.13 -9.12 -26.70
CA VAL A 361 -20.80 -8.66 -27.14
C VAL A 361 -20.77 -7.15 -27.43
N THR A 362 -21.91 -6.54 -27.79
CA THR A 362 -21.99 -5.09 -28.05
C THR A 362 -22.11 -4.26 -26.77
N ARG A 363 -22.72 -4.79 -25.70
CA ARG A 363 -22.95 -4.05 -24.44
C ARG A 363 -21.90 -4.31 -23.35
N ILE A 364 -21.27 -5.48 -23.31
CA ILE A 364 -20.27 -5.84 -22.29
C ILE A 364 -18.97 -5.03 -22.55
N PRO A 365 -18.57 -4.08 -21.68
CA PRO A 365 -17.51 -3.11 -22.03
C PRO A 365 -16.13 -3.75 -22.22
N VAL A 366 -15.83 -4.81 -21.47
CA VAL A 366 -14.58 -5.57 -21.56
C VAL A 366 -14.44 -6.33 -22.90
N LEU A 367 -15.55 -6.59 -23.60
CA LEU A 367 -15.55 -7.14 -24.96
C LEU A 367 -15.41 -6.09 -26.07
N SER A 368 -15.14 -4.82 -25.74
CA SER A 368 -14.98 -3.75 -26.75
C SER A 368 -13.92 -4.03 -27.81
N TYR A 369 -12.79 -4.64 -27.47
CA TYR A 369 -11.79 -5.09 -28.46
C TYR A 369 -12.33 -6.20 -29.36
N PHE A 370 -13.01 -7.20 -28.78
CA PHE A 370 -13.59 -8.33 -29.52
C PHE A 370 -14.71 -7.89 -30.47
N ASN A 371 -15.59 -7.01 -30.00
CA ASN A 371 -16.62 -6.33 -30.79
C ASN A 371 -16.01 -5.57 -31.98
N ASN A 372 -14.93 -4.83 -31.76
CA ASN A 372 -14.21 -4.11 -32.83
C ASN A 372 -13.51 -5.05 -33.83
N TRP A 373 -12.94 -6.17 -33.37
CA TRP A 373 -12.37 -7.19 -34.25
C TRP A 373 -13.47 -7.86 -35.12
N LEU A 374 -14.63 -8.20 -34.54
CA LEU A 374 -15.80 -8.66 -35.28
C LEU A 374 -16.30 -7.63 -36.31
N ASN A 375 -16.26 -6.33 -35.97
CA ASN A 375 -16.66 -5.24 -36.87
C ASN A 375 -15.68 -5.00 -38.03
N ASN A 376 -14.39 -5.35 -37.89
CA ASN A 376 -13.32 -4.91 -38.79
C ASN A 376 -12.63 -6.07 -39.53
N LYS A 377 -12.14 -7.10 -38.83
CA LYS A 377 -11.51 -8.29 -39.45
C LYS A 377 -12.54 -9.25 -40.03
N VAL A 378 -13.62 -9.50 -39.28
CA VAL A 378 -14.60 -10.54 -39.63
C VAL A 378 -15.69 -10.04 -40.61
N LYS A 379 -15.64 -8.75 -40.98
CA LYS A 379 -16.58 -8.10 -41.91
C LYS A 379 -16.54 -8.66 -43.34
N SER A 380 -15.43 -9.25 -43.77
CA SER A 380 -15.32 -9.94 -45.06
C SER A 380 -16.12 -11.25 -45.12
N ASN A 381 -16.42 -11.84 -43.96
CA ASN A 381 -16.97 -13.20 -43.82
C ASN A 381 -18.36 -13.19 -43.12
N ASN A 382 -19.00 -12.02 -43.02
CA ASN A 382 -20.30 -11.78 -42.36
C ASN A 382 -20.46 -12.37 -40.94
N GLY A 383 -19.37 -12.55 -40.17
CA GLY A 383 -19.42 -13.37 -38.95
C GLY A 383 -20.40 -12.91 -37.85
N LYS A 384 -20.70 -11.60 -37.75
CA LYS A 384 -21.78 -11.11 -36.85
C LYS A 384 -23.17 -11.60 -37.28
N GLU A 385 -23.46 -11.55 -38.58
CA GLU A 385 -24.71 -12.06 -39.16
C GLU A 385 -24.76 -13.59 -39.10
N ARG A 386 -23.60 -14.25 -39.16
CA ARG A 386 -23.48 -15.70 -38.98
C ARG A 386 -23.82 -16.10 -37.53
N LEU A 387 -23.21 -15.43 -36.54
CA LEU A 387 -23.47 -15.65 -35.10
C LEU A 387 -24.94 -15.39 -34.71
N SER A 388 -25.57 -14.31 -35.20
CA SER A 388 -26.95 -14.00 -34.84
C SER A 388 -28.00 -14.93 -35.47
N LYS A 389 -27.61 -15.75 -36.45
CA LYS A 389 -28.44 -16.80 -37.07
C LYS A 389 -28.21 -18.21 -36.48
N MET A 390 -27.14 -18.42 -35.73
CA MET A 390 -26.89 -19.68 -35.04
C MET A 390 -27.74 -19.80 -33.77
N GLN A 391 -27.95 -21.03 -33.29
CA GLN A 391 -28.52 -21.33 -31.98
C GLN A 391 -27.69 -22.42 -31.28
N ASN A 392 -27.84 -22.53 -29.96
CA ASN A 392 -27.03 -23.40 -29.09
C ASN A 392 -25.52 -23.20 -29.32
N VAL A 393 -25.10 -21.93 -29.37
CA VAL A 393 -23.69 -21.56 -29.53
C VAL A 393 -22.99 -21.51 -28.18
N THR A 394 -21.80 -22.08 -28.08
CA THR A 394 -20.82 -21.70 -27.06
C THR A 394 -19.74 -20.83 -27.72
N LEU A 395 -19.45 -19.66 -27.14
CA LEU A 395 -18.45 -18.71 -27.62
C LEU A 395 -17.41 -18.41 -26.54
N PHE A 396 -16.13 -18.60 -26.87
CA PHE A 396 -15.00 -18.17 -26.06
C PHE A 396 -14.51 -16.80 -26.57
N ALA A 397 -14.80 -15.74 -25.83
CA ALA A 397 -14.59 -14.36 -26.27
C ALA A 397 -13.39 -13.72 -25.54
N PRO A 398 -12.24 -13.49 -26.22
CA PRO A 398 -11.04 -12.96 -25.58
C PRO A 398 -11.15 -11.48 -25.26
N VAL A 399 -10.62 -11.07 -24.10
CA VAL A 399 -10.60 -9.67 -23.65
C VAL A 399 -9.34 -8.88 -24.07
N SER A 400 -8.31 -9.58 -24.58
CA SER A 400 -7.01 -9.00 -24.94
C SER A 400 -7.03 -8.22 -26.28
N LYS A 401 -5.94 -8.26 -27.05
CA LYS A 401 -5.78 -7.55 -28.34
C LYS A 401 -4.77 -8.26 -29.24
N ASN A 402 -4.61 -7.75 -30.47
CA ASN A 402 -3.62 -8.19 -31.48
C ASN A 402 -3.87 -9.60 -32.07
N TRP A 403 -5.14 -9.97 -32.29
CA TRP A 403 -5.53 -11.27 -32.84
C TRP A 403 -5.43 -11.33 -34.38
N ASP A 404 -4.22 -11.16 -34.91
CA ASP A 404 -4.03 -11.01 -36.36
C ASP A 404 -4.28 -12.28 -37.17
N ARG A 405 -4.05 -13.46 -36.58
CA ARG A 405 -4.18 -14.80 -37.18
C ARG A 405 -5.39 -15.61 -36.67
N LEU A 406 -6.25 -15.02 -35.84
CA LEU A 406 -7.37 -15.72 -35.20
C LEU A 406 -8.57 -15.81 -36.15
N GLU A 407 -9.28 -16.94 -36.16
CA GLU A 407 -10.54 -17.09 -36.88
C GLU A 407 -11.73 -17.22 -35.93
N LEU A 408 -12.91 -16.71 -36.33
CA LEU A 408 -14.12 -16.82 -35.50
C LEU A 408 -14.55 -18.27 -35.27
N LEU A 409 -14.25 -19.16 -36.22
CA LEU A 409 -14.59 -20.59 -36.09
C LEU A 409 -13.66 -21.33 -35.11
N ASP A 410 -12.53 -20.75 -34.69
CA ASP A 410 -11.70 -21.28 -33.59
C ASP A 410 -12.35 -21.06 -32.23
N LEU A 411 -13.17 -20.02 -32.10
CA LEU A 411 -13.73 -19.53 -30.83
C LEU A 411 -15.13 -20.09 -30.52
N VAL A 412 -15.73 -20.81 -31.46
CA VAL A 412 -17.15 -21.14 -31.49
C VAL A 412 -17.34 -22.65 -31.53
N ILE A 413 -18.36 -23.13 -30.82
CA ILE A 413 -18.91 -24.50 -30.91
C ILE A 413 -20.42 -24.35 -31.15
N ILE A 414 -20.98 -25.02 -32.17
CA ILE A 414 -22.43 -24.97 -32.47
C ILE A 414 -23.13 -26.26 -32.03
N GLY A 415 -24.36 -26.13 -31.57
CA GLY A 415 -25.21 -27.26 -31.17
C GLY A 415 -24.95 -27.76 -29.74
N GLN A 416 -23.96 -27.19 -29.04
CA GLN A 416 -23.63 -27.51 -27.65
C GLN A 416 -23.70 -26.23 -26.80
N TYR A 417 -24.57 -26.26 -25.79
CA TYR A 417 -24.71 -25.19 -24.79
C TYR A 417 -23.90 -25.58 -23.56
N ILE A 418 -22.66 -25.11 -23.48
CA ILE A 418 -21.64 -25.64 -22.57
C ILE A 418 -21.55 -24.72 -21.34
N ARG A 419 -22.05 -25.18 -20.18
CA ARG A 419 -21.86 -24.46 -18.90
C ARG A 419 -20.58 -24.93 -18.20
N LEU A 420 -19.82 -23.98 -17.65
CA LEU A 420 -18.57 -24.25 -16.92
C LEU A 420 -18.85 -24.19 -15.42
N SER A 421 -18.39 -25.19 -14.66
CA SER A 421 -18.57 -25.29 -13.21
C SER A 421 -17.29 -25.82 -12.56
N SER A 422 -17.06 -25.41 -11.31
CA SER A 422 -16.07 -26.04 -10.42
C SER A 422 -16.67 -27.10 -9.50
N ASP A 423 -18.01 -27.21 -9.43
CA ASP A 423 -18.75 -28.10 -8.51
C ASP A 423 -19.44 -29.27 -9.24
N LYS A 424 -19.42 -30.44 -8.59
CA LYS A 424 -19.61 -31.78 -9.18
C LYS A 424 -21.07 -32.27 -9.17
N THR A 425 -22.04 -31.37 -9.30
CA THR A 425 -23.47 -31.74 -9.26
C THR A 425 -24.00 -32.15 -10.64
N LYS A 426 -24.99 -33.06 -10.67
CA LYS A 426 -25.39 -33.80 -11.87
C LYS A 426 -26.35 -33.02 -12.80
N ASP A 427 -25.86 -31.97 -13.47
CA ASP A 427 -26.50 -31.43 -14.68
C ASP A 427 -25.75 -31.95 -15.92
N SER A 428 -26.49 -32.37 -16.95
CA SER A 428 -25.95 -33.04 -18.15
C SER A 428 -25.25 -32.11 -19.15
N ASN A 429 -25.31 -30.78 -18.92
CA ASN A 429 -24.71 -29.76 -19.79
C ASN A 429 -23.52 -29.03 -19.11
N VAL A 430 -23.02 -29.58 -18.00
CA VAL A 430 -21.93 -29.00 -17.20
C VAL A 430 -20.61 -29.72 -17.48
N VAL A 431 -19.58 -28.93 -17.79
CA VAL A 431 -18.21 -29.40 -18.04
C VAL A 431 -17.53 -29.79 -16.73
N ASN A 432 -16.78 -30.89 -16.78
CA ASN A 432 -16.00 -31.42 -15.68
C ASN A 432 -14.49 -31.22 -15.93
N LYS A 433 -13.68 -31.59 -14.93
CA LYS A 433 -12.23 -31.47 -15.03
C LYS A 433 -11.68 -32.36 -16.16
N ASP A 434 -10.88 -31.75 -17.03
CA ASP A 434 -10.10 -32.34 -18.13
C ASP A 434 -10.93 -32.78 -19.37
N ASP A 435 -12.14 -32.24 -19.54
CA ASP A 435 -12.96 -32.41 -20.74
C ASP A 435 -12.34 -31.72 -21.97
N SER A 436 -12.58 -32.26 -23.17
CA SER A 436 -12.04 -31.75 -24.44
C SER A 436 -13.09 -31.70 -25.56
N PHE A 437 -13.32 -30.50 -26.11
CA PHE A 437 -14.28 -30.22 -27.16
C PHE A 437 -13.60 -29.92 -28.50
N LYS A 438 -14.39 -29.73 -29.56
CA LYS A 438 -13.92 -29.22 -30.85
C LYS A 438 -14.67 -27.96 -31.24
N SER A 439 -13.90 -26.98 -31.70
CA SER A 439 -14.39 -25.77 -32.36
C SER A 439 -14.97 -26.05 -33.76
N GLU A 440 -15.68 -25.10 -34.33
CA GLU A 440 -16.18 -25.14 -35.72
C GLU A 440 -15.06 -25.18 -36.77
N SER A 441 -13.83 -24.75 -36.45
CA SER A 441 -12.65 -24.94 -37.31
C SER A 441 -12.00 -26.32 -37.13
N GLY A 442 -12.47 -27.13 -36.17
CA GLY A 442 -11.97 -28.47 -35.86
C GLY A 442 -10.80 -28.52 -34.87
N LYS A 443 -10.31 -27.36 -34.39
CA LYS A 443 -9.31 -27.28 -33.32
C LYS A 443 -9.87 -27.75 -31.98
N PHE A 444 -9.02 -28.31 -31.13
CA PHE A 444 -9.39 -28.76 -29.79
C PHE A 444 -9.52 -27.59 -28.81
N ILE A 445 -10.52 -27.70 -27.92
CA ILE A 445 -10.80 -26.77 -26.82
C ILE A 445 -10.83 -27.61 -25.54
N ASN A 446 -9.70 -27.63 -24.84
CA ASN A 446 -9.49 -28.43 -23.63
C ASN A 446 -9.81 -27.55 -22.41
N ILE A 447 -10.60 -28.08 -21.47
CA ILE A 447 -11.08 -27.32 -20.31
C ILE A 447 -10.59 -27.98 -19.03
N THR A 448 -9.83 -27.23 -18.24
CA THR A 448 -9.22 -27.72 -16.99
C THR A 448 -9.65 -26.86 -15.81
N VAL A 449 -9.77 -27.49 -14.64
CA VAL A 449 -10.18 -26.83 -13.39
C VAL A 449 -9.10 -27.09 -12.34
N GLN A 450 -8.54 -26.01 -11.80
CA GLN A 450 -7.55 -26.04 -10.73
C GLN A 450 -8.21 -26.31 -9.36
N GLU A 451 -7.41 -26.69 -8.37
CA GLU A 451 -7.90 -27.05 -7.02
C GLU A 451 -8.51 -25.85 -6.25
N ASN A 452 -8.14 -24.62 -6.65
CA ASN A 452 -8.76 -23.37 -6.18
C ASN A 452 -10.12 -23.05 -6.86
N GLY A 453 -10.60 -23.91 -7.76
CA GLY A 453 -11.83 -23.71 -8.53
C GLY A 453 -11.68 -22.83 -9.79
N GLN A 454 -10.48 -22.33 -10.10
CA GLN A 454 -10.24 -21.51 -11.29
C GLN A 454 -10.28 -22.37 -12.57
N ILE A 455 -11.00 -21.88 -13.58
CA ILE A 455 -11.24 -22.57 -14.85
C ILE A 455 -10.34 -22.01 -15.94
N PHE A 456 -9.76 -22.90 -16.75
CA PHE A 456 -8.88 -22.59 -17.87
C PHE A 456 -9.38 -23.28 -19.15
N VAL A 457 -9.17 -22.62 -20.30
CA VAL A 457 -9.50 -23.13 -21.63
C VAL A 457 -8.27 -23.01 -22.50
N ASN A 458 -7.72 -24.13 -22.99
CA ASN A 458 -6.42 -24.19 -23.68
C ASN A 458 -5.31 -23.43 -22.91
N GLU A 459 -5.18 -23.71 -21.61
CA GLU A 459 -4.25 -23.05 -20.67
C GLU A 459 -4.50 -21.55 -20.41
N ILE A 460 -5.48 -20.93 -21.08
CA ILE A 460 -5.87 -19.53 -20.86
C ILE A 460 -6.93 -19.44 -19.76
N ALA A 461 -6.72 -18.57 -18.76
CA ALA A 461 -7.67 -18.36 -17.68
C ALA A 461 -9.02 -17.80 -18.19
N VAL A 462 -10.12 -18.35 -17.67
CA VAL A 462 -11.47 -17.80 -17.83
C VAL A 462 -11.67 -16.69 -16.79
N ILE A 463 -12.04 -15.50 -17.24
CA ILE A 463 -12.30 -14.32 -16.39
C ILE A 463 -13.73 -14.32 -15.87
N GLU A 464 -14.68 -14.64 -16.75
CA GLU A 464 -16.11 -14.69 -16.46
C GLU A 464 -16.71 -15.82 -17.29
N SER A 465 -17.64 -16.58 -16.73
CA SER A 465 -18.24 -17.75 -17.38
C SER A 465 -19.75 -17.71 -17.27
N ASN A 466 -20.41 -18.46 -18.17
CA ASN A 466 -21.85 -18.63 -18.18
C ASN A 466 -22.65 -17.33 -18.41
N ILE A 467 -22.13 -16.43 -19.26
CA ILE A 467 -22.89 -15.26 -19.72
C ILE A 467 -23.95 -15.74 -20.71
N GLU A 468 -25.16 -15.96 -20.21
CA GLU A 468 -26.27 -16.53 -20.98
C GLU A 468 -26.85 -15.51 -21.99
N THR A 469 -27.28 -16.02 -23.15
CA THR A 469 -27.92 -15.27 -24.24
C THR A 469 -29.00 -16.13 -24.89
N THR A 470 -29.97 -15.53 -25.60
CA THR A 470 -31.13 -16.23 -26.17
C THR A 470 -30.79 -17.23 -27.28
N ASN A 471 -29.55 -17.22 -27.80
CA ASN A 471 -29.08 -18.16 -28.82
C ASN A 471 -27.78 -18.89 -28.45
N GLY A 472 -27.29 -18.74 -27.21
CA GLY A 472 -26.04 -19.37 -26.77
C GLY A 472 -25.50 -18.89 -25.42
N ILE A 473 -24.23 -19.16 -25.18
CA ILE A 473 -23.50 -18.87 -23.93
C ILE A 473 -22.12 -18.32 -24.27
N ILE A 474 -21.65 -17.33 -23.49
CA ILE A 474 -20.35 -16.69 -23.68
C ILE A 474 -19.49 -16.92 -22.43
N HIS A 475 -18.22 -17.26 -22.67
CA HIS A 475 -17.17 -17.33 -21.65
C HIS A 475 -16.06 -16.34 -22.02
N LEU A 476 -15.67 -15.47 -21.09
CA LEU A 476 -14.61 -14.48 -21.30
C LEU A 476 -13.25 -15.10 -21.00
N THR A 477 -12.34 -15.11 -21.97
CA THR A 477 -10.97 -15.61 -21.79
C THR A 477 -9.98 -14.46 -21.68
N ALA A 478 -8.96 -14.61 -20.82
CA ALA A 478 -7.93 -13.59 -20.62
C ALA A 478 -7.20 -13.23 -21.93
N GLU A 479 -6.91 -14.25 -22.74
CA GLU A 479 -6.32 -14.14 -24.07
C GLU A 479 -7.08 -14.99 -25.10
N ALA A 480 -6.67 -14.95 -26.36
CA ALA A 480 -7.29 -15.76 -27.40
C ALA A 480 -6.83 -17.22 -27.35
N ILE A 481 -7.77 -18.16 -27.40
CA ILE A 481 -7.54 -19.61 -27.41
C ILE A 481 -7.01 -20.14 -28.76
N SER A 482 -6.03 -19.43 -29.33
CA SER A 482 -5.25 -19.89 -30.49
C SER A 482 -4.34 -21.05 -30.08
N GLU A 483 -3.97 -21.92 -31.04
CA GLU A 483 -2.91 -22.90 -30.85
C GLU A 483 -1.59 -22.23 -30.41
N TYR A 484 -0.89 -22.92 -29.51
CA TYR A 484 0.45 -22.58 -29.04
C TYR A 484 1.44 -22.56 -30.22
N VAL A 485 1.91 -21.37 -30.60
CA VAL A 485 2.95 -21.22 -31.63
C VAL A 485 4.30 -21.46 -30.98
N ASP A 486 4.94 -22.60 -31.25
CA ASP A 486 6.30 -22.88 -30.76
C ASP A 486 7.31 -21.87 -31.31
N VAL A 487 7.74 -20.97 -30.43
CA VAL A 487 8.68 -19.87 -30.70
C VAL A 487 10.06 -20.38 -31.13
N ARG A 488 10.39 -21.67 -30.88
CA ARG A 488 11.64 -22.29 -31.38
C ARG A 488 11.69 -22.39 -32.91
N ALA A 489 10.56 -22.31 -33.61
CA ALA A 489 10.52 -22.35 -35.08
C ALA A 489 11.08 -21.08 -35.76
N GLU A 490 10.89 -19.88 -35.19
CA GLU A 490 11.29 -18.63 -35.85
C GLU A 490 12.78 -18.27 -35.68
N THR A 491 13.44 -18.81 -34.64
CA THR A 491 14.90 -18.70 -34.44
C THR A 491 15.72 -19.56 -35.42
N SER A 492 15.09 -20.51 -36.12
CA SER A 492 15.68 -21.19 -37.29
C SER A 492 15.71 -20.27 -38.51
N ARG A 493 14.53 -19.77 -38.96
CA ARG A 493 14.39 -19.03 -40.22
C ARG A 493 15.15 -17.70 -40.27
N THR A 494 15.39 -17.07 -39.12
CA THR A 494 16.19 -15.84 -39.00
C THR A 494 17.69 -16.10 -39.14
N LYS A 495 18.21 -17.23 -38.64
CA LYS A 495 19.64 -17.60 -38.80
C LYS A 495 20.03 -17.87 -40.25
N ASP A 496 19.20 -18.56 -41.03
CA ASP A 496 19.58 -18.91 -42.41
C ASP A 496 19.51 -17.71 -43.36
N LYS A 497 18.57 -16.77 -43.19
CA LYS A 497 18.59 -15.49 -43.94
C LYS A 497 19.87 -14.70 -43.70
N SER A 498 20.36 -14.68 -42.46
CA SER A 498 21.64 -14.02 -42.11
C SER A 498 22.83 -14.69 -42.81
N LYS A 499 22.93 -16.02 -42.77
CA LYS A 499 23.98 -16.78 -43.49
C LYS A 499 23.97 -16.52 -45.00
N SER A 500 22.80 -16.56 -45.64
CA SER A 500 22.69 -16.33 -47.09
C SER A 500 23.16 -14.93 -47.49
N ILE A 501 22.82 -13.89 -46.72
CA ILE A 501 23.27 -12.52 -46.99
C ILE A 501 24.79 -12.40 -46.86
N ILE A 502 25.38 -12.98 -45.80
CA ILE A 502 26.84 -12.95 -45.59
C ILE A 502 27.58 -13.64 -46.75
N ILE A 503 27.10 -14.80 -47.21
CA ILE A 503 27.69 -15.53 -48.34
C ILE A 503 27.58 -14.73 -49.65
N ILE A 504 26.43 -14.10 -49.92
CA ILE A 504 26.25 -13.28 -51.13
C ILE A 504 27.20 -12.07 -51.11
N VAL A 505 27.38 -11.41 -49.96
CA VAL A 505 28.29 -10.26 -49.82
C VAL A 505 29.75 -10.67 -49.97
N THR A 506 30.20 -11.79 -49.39
CA THR A 506 31.59 -12.25 -49.57
C THR A 506 31.86 -12.73 -50.99
N VAL A 507 30.94 -13.45 -51.64
CA VAL A 507 31.08 -13.85 -53.05
C VAL A 507 31.11 -12.62 -53.96
N ALA A 508 30.24 -11.62 -53.74
CA ALA A 508 30.26 -10.37 -54.50
C ALA A 508 31.59 -9.61 -54.31
N ALA A 509 32.12 -9.53 -53.09
CA ALA A 509 33.41 -8.91 -52.81
C ALA A 509 34.57 -9.64 -53.51
N VAL A 510 34.60 -10.97 -53.47
CA VAL A 510 35.61 -11.80 -54.16
C VAL A 510 35.52 -11.62 -55.68
N VAL A 511 34.31 -11.58 -56.25
CA VAL A 511 34.11 -11.31 -57.69
C VAL A 511 34.56 -9.90 -58.07
N ILE A 512 34.30 -8.89 -57.24
CA ILE A 512 34.78 -7.51 -57.47
C ILE A 512 36.31 -7.46 -57.42
N VAL A 513 36.95 -8.10 -56.44
CA VAL A 513 38.42 -8.19 -56.37
C VAL A 513 39.00 -8.92 -57.57
N ALA A 514 38.40 -10.05 -57.99
CA ALA A 514 38.81 -10.77 -59.18
C ALA A 514 38.67 -9.93 -60.46
N LEU A 515 37.58 -9.17 -60.61
CA LEU A 515 37.39 -8.24 -61.72
C LEU A 515 38.41 -7.09 -61.71
N VAL A 516 38.75 -6.54 -60.54
CA VAL A 516 39.81 -5.52 -60.41
C VAL A 516 41.17 -6.11 -60.80
N VAL A 517 41.49 -7.34 -60.39
CA VAL A 517 42.73 -8.04 -60.79
C VAL A 517 42.75 -8.33 -62.29
N ILE A 518 41.62 -8.75 -62.88
CA ILE A 518 41.49 -8.97 -64.33
C ILE A 518 41.65 -7.66 -65.11
N VAL A 519 41.04 -6.56 -64.66
CA VAL A 519 41.20 -5.24 -65.28
C VAL A 519 42.64 -4.75 -65.15
N ALA A 520 43.27 -4.90 -63.99
CA ALA A 520 44.69 -4.58 -63.80
C ALA A 520 45.59 -5.43 -64.73
N TYR A 521 45.33 -6.73 -64.85
CA TYR A 521 46.02 -7.64 -65.78
C TYR A 521 45.80 -7.25 -67.25
N VAL A 522 44.59 -6.84 -67.65
CA VAL A 522 44.29 -6.39 -69.02
C VAL A 522 44.96 -5.03 -69.32
N ILE A 523 45.01 -4.12 -68.37
CA ILE A 523 45.77 -2.85 -68.48
C ILE A 523 47.26 -3.15 -68.62
N HIS A 524 47.80 -4.04 -67.78
CA HIS A 524 49.19 -4.48 -67.84
C HIS A 524 49.51 -5.17 -69.18
N ARG A 525 48.66 -6.08 -69.63
CA ARG A 525 48.79 -6.77 -70.92
C ARG A 525 48.70 -5.78 -72.10
N LYS A 526 47.79 -4.81 -72.09
CA LYS A 526 47.76 -3.74 -73.12
C LYS A 526 49.07 -2.95 -73.13
N LYS A 527 49.62 -2.59 -71.96
CA LYS A 527 50.91 -1.90 -71.85
C LYS A 527 52.06 -2.73 -72.46
N TYR A 528 52.03 -4.06 -72.29
CA TYR A 528 52.98 -4.98 -72.93
C TYR A 528 52.72 -5.18 -74.44
N GLU A 529 51.48 -5.25 -74.91
CA GLU A 529 51.19 -5.35 -76.36
C GLU A 529 51.54 -4.06 -77.11
N THR A 530 51.43 -2.87 -76.49
CA THR A 530 51.98 -1.62 -77.05
C THR A 530 53.51 -1.68 -77.20
N ILE A 531 54.22 -2.36 -76.30
CA ILE A 531 55.67 -2.58 -76.40
C ILE A 531 56.01 -3.63 -77.48
N LEU A 532 55.21 -4.69 -77.62
CA LEU A 532 55.41 -5.73 -78.64
C LEU A 532 55.08 -5.28 -80.08
N GLN A 533 54.17 -4.32 -80.27
CA GLN A 533 53.89 -3.70 -81.58
C GLN A 533 55.13 -3.00 -82.18
N ILE A 534 56.08 -2.54 -81.35
CA ILE A 534 57.34 -1.93 -81.80
C ILE A 534 58.31 -2.98 -82.39
N PHE A 535 58.21 -4.25 -81.96
CA PHE A 535 59.13 -5.33 -82.34
C PHE A 535 58.63 -6.28 -83.44
N LYS A 536 57.38 -6.14 -83.92
CA LYS A 536 56.80 -7.00 -84.98
C LYS A 536 56.60 -6.31 -86.33
N LYS A 537 57.61 -5.53 -86.76
CA LYS A 537 57.74 -5.03 -88.14
C LYS A 537 59.00 -5.56 -88.84
N SER A 538 59.20 -6.88 -88.74
CA SER A 538 60.11 -7.66 -89.58
C SER A 538 59.45 -9.01 -89.82
N ASP A 539 59.11 -9.23 -91.09
CA ASP A 539 59.14 -10.49 -91.84
C ASP A 539 58.45 -11.75 -91.25
N GLY A 540 57.55 -12.32 -92.06
CA GLY A 540 57.03 -13.67 -91.85
C GLY A 540 56.85 -14.39 -93.19
N VAL A 541 57.05 -15.72 -93.19
CA VAL A 541 56.75 -16.67 -94.28
C VAL A 541 56.93 -18.09 -93.70
N GLY A 542 56.25 -19.10 -94.27
CA GLY A 542 56.76 -20.48 -94.26
C GLY A 542 56.08 -21.50 -93.34
N SER A 543 55.19 -22.31 -93.96
CA SER A 543 55.03 -23.78 -93.85
C SER A 543 55.51 -24.60 -92.63
N GLU A 544 54.70 -25.61 -92.31
CA GLU A 544 54.96 -26.71 -91.37
C GLU A 544 56.18 -27.60 -91.74
N SER A 545 56.84 -28.22 -90.74
CA SER A 545 57.13 -29.68 -90.74
C SER A 545 57.80 -30.19 -89.44
N ASN A 546 57.06 -31.04 -88.71
CA ASN A 546 57.40 -32.36 -88.14
C ASN A 546 58.77 -32.72 -87.48
N LEU A 547 58.68 -33.74 -86.62
CA LEU A 547 59.74 -34.60 -86.01
C LEU A 547 60.61 -33.97 -84.87
N SER A 548 61.01 -34.68 -83.79
CA SER A 548 60.52 -35.95 -83.19
C SER A 548 61.27 -36.36 -81.90
N PHE A 549 60.70 -37.38 -81.21
CA PHE A 549 61.32 -38.43 -80.36
C PHE A 549 61.57 -38.25 -78.85
N ALA A 550 60.89 -39.15 -78.10
CA ALA A 550 61.41 -39.98 -77.00
C ALA A 550 61.61 -39.33 -75.59
N ARG A 551 61.41 -40.02 -74.45
CA ARG A 551 60.92 -41.41 -74.18
C ARG A 551 60.50 -41.64 -72.69
N LEU A 552 59.70 -42.70 -72.45
CA LEU A 552 59.41 -43.43 -71.17
C LEU A 552 58.46 -42.67 -70.17
N SER A 553 57.37 -43.20 -69.57
CA SER A 553 57.02 -44.50 -68.89
C SER A 553 57.67 -44.65 -67.50
N ALA A 554 57.10 -45.23 -66.42
CA ALA A 554 55.87 -46.00 -66.08
C ALA A 554 55.67 -45.94 -64.52
N GLN A 555 54.66 -46.46 -63.78
CA GLN A 555 53.40 -47.25 -63.98
C GLN A 555 52.37 -46.87 -62.85
N GLU A 556 51.14 -47.39 -62.66
CA GLU A 556 50.66 -48.64 -61.96
C GLU A 556 51.38 -48.98 -60.62
N GLU A 557 50.75 -49.50 -59.55
CA GLU A 557 49.43 -50.18 -59.37
C GLU A 557 48.79 -49.94 -57.95
N ASP A 558 47.86 -50.81 -57.50
CA ASP A 558 46.89 -50.65 -56.39
C ASP A 558 47.35 -50.99 -54.94
N SER A 559 46.45 -50.71 -53.97
CA SER A 559 46.00 -51.58 -52.85
C SER A 559 46.26 -51.18 -51.35
N ASP A 560 45.12 -51.03 -50.65
CA ASP A 560 44.69 -51.53 -49.32
C ASP A 560 45.49 -51.51 -47.98
N SER A 561 44.69 -51.38 -46.90
CA SER A 561 44.85 -51.93 -45.53
C SER A 561 45.69 -51.23 -44.43
N PHE A 562 44.97 -50.74 -43.40
CA PHE A 562 45.04 -51.04 -41.94
C PHE A 562 46.33 -50.84 -41.06
N LYS A 563 46.08 -50.53 -39.77
CA LYS A 563 46.96 -50.58 -38.55
C LYS A 563 47.85 -49.36 -38.27
N ASP A 564 47.71 -48.69 -37.11
CA ASP A 564 48.24 -48.95 -35.73
C ASP A 564 49.66 -48.33 -35.55
N ALA A 565 50.06 -47.63 -34.47
CA ALA A 565 49.39 -47.11 -33.27
C ALA A 565 50.31 -46.10 -32.49
N ASP A 566 49.89 -45.73 -31.26
CA ASP A 566 50.68 -45.21 -30.11
C ASP A 566 51.08 -43.71 -30.04
N ALA A 567 51.23 -43.06 -28.87
CA ALA A 567 51.10 -43.54 -27.47
C ALA A 567 50.65 -42.45 -26.45
N SER A 568 49.93 -42.88 -25.39
CA SER A 568 49.93 -42.42 -23.96
C SER A 568 50.15 -40.93 -23.57
N LYS A 569 49.45 -40.33 -22.59
CA LYS A 569 49.42 -40.72 -21.15
C LYS A 569 48.40 -39.89 -20.30
N TYR A 570 47.80 -40.54 -19.27
CA TYR A 570 47.52 -40.04 -17.89
C TYR A 570 46.52 -38.85 -17.69
N ASP A 571 45.70 -38.73 -16.64
CA ASP A 571 45.29 -39.69 -15.56
C ASP A 571 43.93 -39.26 -14.92
N ASN A 572 43.41 -40.04 -13.96
CA ASN A 572 42.24 -39.74 -13.07
C ASN A 572 42.62 -38.79 -11.89
N PRO A 573 41.75 -38.40 -10.90
CA PRO A 573 40.39 -38.85 -10.50
C PRO A 573 39.33 -37.69 -10.50
N VAL A 574 38.05 -37.75 -10.07
CA VAL A 574 37.16 -38.63 -9.24
C VAL A 574 37.21 -38.42 -7.70
N TYR A 575 36.06 -38.65 -7.01
CA TYR A 575 35.71 -38.51 -5.57
C TYR A 575 35.32 -37.07 -5.12
N THR A 576 34.02 -36.73 -4.90
CA THR A 576 33.08 -36.98 -3.75
C THR A 576 33.32 -36.05 -2.54
N ASP A 577 32.37 -35.69 -1.67
CA ASP A 577 30.90 -35.89 -1.62
C ASP A 577 30.29 -34.69 -0.83
N ALA A 578 28.97 -34.54 -0.63
CA ALA A 578 28.21 -34.95 0.57
C ALA A 578 29.00 -34.90 1.93
N ASP A 579 28.42 -34.50 3.06
CA ASP A 579 27.00 -34.26 3.36
C ASP A 579 26.81 -33.45 4.67
N VAL A 580 25.56 -33.12 5.02
CA VAL A 580 25.00 -32.91 6.39
C VAL A 580 25.78 -32.07 7.43
N ILE A 581 25.19 -30.95 7.87
CA ILE A 581 24.45 -30.82 9.16
C ILE A 581 23.22 -29.94 8.91
#